data_AF-A0A957MDK8-F1
#
_entry.id   AF-A0A957MDK8-F1
#
_cell.length_a   1.000
_cell.length_b   1.000
_cell.length_c   1.000
_cell.angle_alpha   90.00
_cell.angle_beta   90.00
_cell.angle_gamma   90.00
#
_symmetry.space_group_name_H-M   'P 1'
#
loop_
_entity.id
_entity.type
_entity.pdbx_description
1 polymer ?
#
loop_
_entity_poly.entity_id
_entity_poly.type
_entity_poly.pdbx_seq_one_letter_code
_entity_poly.pdbx_strand_id
1 'polypeptide(L)'
;MGRVHGRESICRSRIVNSQARPTRAELAAAADRGIKDVIAPGLRVLFVGINPGLYSGWSGHHFARPGNRFWPTLHAAGFTPRLLHPSEE
;
A
#
# COMPACT_ATOMS: atom_id res chain seq x y z
N MET A 1 -32.11 -32.30 26.10
CA MET A 1 -30.75 -31.80 26.42
C MET A 1 -29.80 -32.43 25.42
N GLY A 2 -29.37 -31.81 24.31
CA GLY A 2 -28.97 -30.43 24.11
C GLY A 2 -27.47 -30.41 23.80
N ARG A 3 -27.08 -30.65 22.54
CA ARG A 3 -25.76 -30.30 21.98
C ARG A 3 -25.80 -30.34 20.45
N VAL A 4 -26.30 -29.25 19.86
CA VAL A 4 -26.07 -28.94 18.45
C VAL A 4 -24.64 -28.42 18.31
N HIS A 5 -23.84 -29.16 17.54
CA HIS A 5 -22.57 -28.68 17.02
C HIS A 5 -22.85 -27.59 15.98
N GLY A 6 -22.21 -26.42 16.13
CA GLY A 6 -22.30 -25.39 15.11
C GLY A 6 -21.73 -24.06 15.59
N ARG A 7 -20.56 -23.70 15.08
CA ARG A 7 -20.45 -22.88 13.86
C ARG A 7 -19.00 -22.45 13.72
N GLU A 8 -18.39 -22.91 12.63
CA GLU A 8 -17.12 -22.40 12.13
C GLU A 8 -17.18 -20.88 12.07
N SER A 9 -16.22 -20.24 12.73
CA SER A 9 -16.01 -18.81 12.68
C SER A 9 -15.54 -18.45 11.27
N ILE A 10 -16.48 -18.14 10.39
CA ILE A 10 -16.18 -17.42 9.15
C ILE A 10 -15.71 -16.04 9.58
N CYS A 11 -14.38 -15.89 9.68
CA CYS A 11 -13.72 -14.59 9.71
C CYS A 11 -14.11 -13.86 8.41
N ARG A 12 -15.22 -13.11 8.46
CA ARG A 12 -15.59 -12.17 7.41
C ARG A 12 -14.43 -11.19 7.27
N SER A 13 -13.66 -11.36 6.20
CA SER A 13 -12.67 -10.39 5.75
C SER A 13 -13.35 -9.03 5.68
N ARG A 14 -13.03 -8.14 6.61
CA ARG A 14 -13.35 -6.72 6.48
C ARG A 14 -12.72 -6.29 5.16
N ILE A 15 -13.56 -5.97 4.19
CA ILE A 15 -13.16 -5.08 3.10
C ILE A 15 -12.80 -3.77 3.81
N VAL A 16 -11.52 -3.60 4.12
CA VAL A 16 -11.00 -2.36 4.66
C VAL A 16 -11.03 -1.35 3.53
N ASN A 17 -11.87 -0.34 3.71
CA ASN A 17 -12.03 0.76 2.78
C ASN A 17 -10.65 1.39 2.52
N SER A 18 -10.15 1.34 1.28
CA SER A 18 -8.78 1.73 0.88
C SER A 18 -8.49 3.24 0.95
N GLN A 19 -9.32 4.01 1.66
CA GLN A 19 -9.34 5.48 1.66
C GLN A 19 -9.30 6.10 3.06
N ALA A 20 -9.20 5.30 4.12
CA ALA A 20 -9.04 5.85 5.47
C ALA A 20 -7.62 6.37 5.69
N ARG A 21 -7.46 7.59 6.21
CA ARG A 21 -6.14 8.07 6.66
C ARG A 21 -5.70 7.22 7.86
N PRO A 22 -4.44 6.76 7.92
CA PRO A 22 -3.96 5.99 9.04
C PRO A 22 -3.92 6.84 10.31
N THR A 23 -4.27 6.21 11.43
CA THR A 23 -4.00 6.73 12.76
C THR A 23 -2.50 6.73 13.06
N ARG A 24 -2.09 7.49 14.08
CA ARG A 24 -0.69 7.48 14.55
C ARG A 24 -0.24 6.09 15.02
N ALA A 25 -1.14 5.34 15.67
CA ALA A 25 -0.84 3.99 16.14
C ALA A 25 -0.62 3.01 14.98
N GLU A 26 -1.42 3.11 13.91
CA GLU A 26 -1.25 2.29 12.71
C GLU A 26 0.05 2.62 11.97
N LEU A 27 0.44 3.89 11.88
CA LEU A 27 1.74 4.29 11.33
C LEU A 27 2.90 3.77 12.17
N ALA A 28 2.80 3.84 13.51
CA ALA A 28 3.82 3.30 14.40
C ALA A 28 3.96 1.78 14.24
N ALA A 29 2.85 1.05 14.10
CA ALA A 29 2.84 -0.39 13.85
C ALA A 29 3.38 -0.79 12.46
N ALA A 30 3.65 0.18 11.57
CA ALA A 30 4.25 -0.02 10.26
C ALA A 30 5.76 0.25 10.24
N ALA A 31 6.39 0.64 11.37
CA ALA A 31 7.80 1.00 11.42
C ALA A 31 8.75 -0.09 10.87
N ASP A 32 8.45 -1.35 11.16
CA ASP A 32 9.27 -2.50 10.75
C ASP A 32 8.70 -3.21 9.51
N ARG A 33 7.71 -2.62 8.84
CA ARG A 33 7.10 -3.21 7.64
C ARG A 33 7.87 -2.81 6.39
N GLY A 34 8.43 -3.81 5.72
CA GLY A 34 8.90 -3.67 4.34
C GLY A 34 7.74 -3.62 3.34
N ILE A 35 8.07 -3.25 2.11
CA ILE A 35 7.17 -3.33 0.96
C ILE A 35 7.83 -4.27 -0.04
N LYS A 36 7.03 -5.04 -0.75
CA LYS A 36 7.53 -5.96 -1.77
C LYS A 36 7.97 -5.17 -2.99
N ASP A 37 9.19 -5.41 -3.47
CA ASP A 37 9.69 -4.81 -4.70
C ASP A 37 8.81 -5.13 -5.91
N VAL A 38 8.58 -4.13 -6.77
CA VAL A 38 7.93 -4.28 -8.07
C VAL A 38 9.01 -4.22 -9.15
N ILE A 39 9.50 -5.38 -9.57
CA ILE A 39 10.62 -5.52 -10.50
C ILE A 39 10.37 -6.62 -11.53
N ALA A 40 10.90 -6.43 -12.73
CA ALA A 40 10.88 -7.39 -13.82
C ALA A 40 12.13 -7.26 -14.69
N PRO A 41 12.53 -8.29 -15.47
CA PRO A 41 13.57 -8.16 -16.47
C PRO A 41 13.20 -7.14 -17.56
N GLY A 42 14.22 -6.51 -18.18
CA GLY A 42 14.01 -5.62 -19.33
C GLY A 42 13.49 -4.21 -18.99
N LEU A 43 13.51 -3.81 -17.72
CA LEU A 43 13.18 -2.44 -17.32
C LEU A 43 14.18 -1.45 -17.91
N ARG A 44 13.65 -0.37 -18.53
CA ARG A 44 14.47 0.76 -19.00
C ARG A 44 14.88 1.70 -17.87
N VAL A 45 14.07 1.77 -16.82
CA VAL A 45 14.26 2.63 -15.65
C VAL A 45 13.78 1.86 -14.42
N LEU A 46 14.52 1.97 -13.32
CA LEU A 46 14.13 1.49 -12.00
C LEU A 46 14.14 2.67 -11.03
N PHE A 47 13.02 2.91 -10.34
CA PHE A 47 12.92 3.95 -9.32
C PHE A 47 13.23 3.35 -7.95
N VAL A 48 14.28 3.86 -7.29
CA VAL A 48 14.72 3.38 -5.98
C VAL A 48 14.53 4.47 -4.94
N GLY A 49 13.64 4.23 -3.98
CA GLY A 49 13.48 5.08 -2.80
C GLY A 49 14.57 4.82 -1.75
N ILE A 50 14.74 5.73 -0.80
CA ILE A 50 15.73 5.58 0.29
C ILE A 50 15.35 4.40 1.20
N ASN A 51 14.10 4.37 1.66
CA ASN A 51 13.54 3.36 2.54
C ASN A 51 12.01 3.43 2.50
N PRO A 52 11.28 2.35 2.84
CA PRO A 52 9.85 2.46 2.99
C PRO A 52 9.53 3.41 4.15
N GLY A 53 8.87 4.53 3.84
CA GLY A 53 8.31 5.40 4.86
C GLY A 53 7.10 4.74 5.54
N LEU A 54 6.78 5.14 6.78
CA LEU A 54 5.67 4.55 7.57
C LEU A 54 4.34 4.47 6.80
N TYR A 55 4.02 5.48 6.00
CA TYR A 55 2.79 5.52 5.22
C TYR A 55 2.77 4.43 4.14
N SER A 56 3.90 4.26 3.45
CA SER A 56 4.08 3.23 2.44
C SER A 56 4.11 1.83 3.06
N GLY A 57 4.76 1.66 4.22
CA GLY A 57 4.72 0.40 4.97
C GLY A 57 3.33 0.06 5.52
N TRP A 58 2.52 1.08 5.85
CA TRP A 58 1.12 0.88 6.27
C TRP A 58 0.22 0.54 5.09
N SER A 59 0.31 1.27 3.97
CA SER A 59 -0.56 1.06 2.81
C SER A 59 -0.13 -0.12 1.94
N GLY A 60 1.11 -0.57 2.06
CA GLY A 60 1.72 -1.58 1.18
C GLY A 60 2.04 -1.06 -0.23
N HIS A 61 2.09 0.26 -0.42
CA HIS A 61 2.28 0.90 -1.72
C HIS A 61 3.45 1.90 -1.71
N HIS A 62 4.20 1.93 -2.80
CA HIS A 62 5.37 2.78 -2.95
C HIS A 62 4.97 4.25 -3.05
N PHE A 63 5.76 5.10 -2.40
CA PHE A 63 5.60 6.55 -2.43
C PHE A 63 4.18 7.06 -2.04
N ALA A 64 3.44 6.28 -1.25
CA ALA A 64 2.00 6.48 -1.01
C ALA A 64 1.61 7.68 -0.13
N ARG A 65 2.55 8.30 0.59
CA ARG A 65 2.22 9.45 1.46
C ARG A 65 1.66 10.60 0.60
N PRO A 66 0.52 11.24 0.95
CA PRO A 66 -0.09 12.31 0.14
C PRO A 66 0.79 13.53 -0.18
N GLY A 67 1.87 13.75 0.59
CA GLY A 67 2.85 14.81 0.32
C GLY A 67 4.07 14.38 -0.51
N ASN A 68 4.17 13.10 -0.86
CA ASN A 68 5.23 12.60 -1.72
C ASN A 68 4.97 13.03 -3.18
N ARG A 69 6.01 13.55 -3.85
CA ARG A 69 5.88 14.09 -5.21
C ARG A 69 6.09 13.06 -6.32
N PHE A 70 6.43 11.81 -6.00
CA PHE A 70 6.74 10.79 -7.00
C PHE A 70 5.66 10.65 -8.07
N TRP A 71 4.43 10.33 -7.70
CA TRP A 71 3.35 10.11 -8.66
C TRP A 71 2.99 11.36 -9.49
N PRO A 72 2.85 12.56 -8.89
CA PRO A 72 2.70 13.80 -9.66
C PRO A 72 3.86 14.06 -10.63
N THR A 73 5.11 13.87 -10.18
CA THR A 73 6.30 14.12 -11.01
C THR A 73 6.43 13.09 -12.12
N LEU A 74 6.14 11.82 -11.87
CA LEU A 74 6.16 10.75 -12.86
C LEU A 74 5.19 11.06 -14.01
N HIS A 75 3.97 11.49 -13.68
CA HIS A 75 2.99 11.92 -14.67
C HIS A 75 3.41 13.19 -15.40
N ALA A 76 3.85 14.23 -14.68
CA ALA A 76 4.28 15.49 -15.29
C ALA A 76 5.49 15.34 -16.21
N ALA A 77 6.36 14.36 -15.95
CA ALA A 77 7.48 14.00 -16.81
C ALA A 77 7.08 13.14 -18.02
N GLY A 78 5.79 12.79 -18.17
CA GLY A 78 5.27 12.05 -19.32
C GLY A 78 5.48 10.54 -19.25
N PHE A 79 5.82 9.97 -18.09
CA PHE A 79 5.97 8.51 -17.95
C PHE A 79 4.62 7.78 -17.95
N THR A 80 3.53 8.45 -17.56
CA THR A 80 2.20 7.85 -17.49
C THR A 80 1.17 8.75 -18.18
N PRO A 81 0.15 8.18 -18.86
CA PRO A 81 -0.85 8.95 -19.61
C PRO A 81 -1.81 9.75 -18.71
N ARG A 82 -1.90 9.37 -17.43
CA ARG A 82 -2.66 10.07 -16.39
C ARG A 82 -1.91 9.98 -15.07
N LEU A 83 -2.35 10.77 -14.10
CA LEU A 83 -1.92 10.62 -12.71
C LEU A 83 -2.45 9.29 -12.15
N LEU A 84 -1.54 8.43 -11.70
CA LEU A 84 -1.86 7.17 -11.03
C LEU A 84 -1.96 7.40 -9.51
N HIS A 85 -2.91 6.73 -8.87
CA HIS A 85 -2.93 6.57 -7.43
C HIS A 85 -1.90 5.48 -7.03
N PRO A 86 -1.24 5.57 -5.86
CA PRO A 86 -0.27 4.54 -5.41
C PRO A 86 -0.80 3.10 -5.42
N SER A 87 -2.11 2.89 -5.27
CA SER A 87 -2.71 1.55 -5.32
C SER A 87 -2.84 0.96 -6.73
N GLU A 88 -2.40 1.69 -7.75
CA GLU A 88 -2.43 1.30 -9.17
C GLU A 88 -1.03 0.96 -9.71
N GLU A 89 -0.05 0.81 -8.81
CA GLU A 89 1.34 0.47 -9.14
C GLU A 89 1.55 -0.93 -9.75
#